data_AF-G4R8Y7-F1
#
_entry.id   AF-G4R8Y7-F1
#
_cell.length_a   1.000
_cell.length_b   1.000
_cell.length_c   1.000
_cell.angle_alpha   90.00
_cell.angle_beta   90.00
_cell.angle_gamma   90.00
#
_symmetry.space_group_name_H-M   'P 1'
#
loop_
_entity.id
_entity.type
_entity.pdbx_description
1 polymer ?
#
loop_
_entity_poly.entity_id
_entity_poly.type
_entity_poly.pdbx_seq_one_letter_code
_entity_poly.pdbx_strand_id
1 'polypeptide(L)'
;MPTRVKRPSILLKLSMTAGLLAFQGYLGYHVVTGAFGIDSQREMLAEITILEARRAALETEIESYEHRIALFDPRRLDPDILTERARALLGLVHPDDIIIVPDDGI
;
A
#
# COMPACT_ATOMS: atom_id res chain seq x y z
N MET A 1 -68.33 -33.35 -37.93
CA MET A 1 -67.94 -32.23 -37.04
C MET A 1 -66.40 -32.22 -36.97
N PRO A 2 -65.69 -31.44 -37.80
CA PRO A 2 -64.22 -31.50 -37.79
C PRO A 2 -63.66 -30.57 -36.72
N THR A 3 -62.87 -31.11 -35.79
CA THR A 3 -62.14 -30.35 -34.76
C THR A 3 -60.81 -29.86 -35.34
N ARG A 4 -60.64 -28.54 -35.40
CA ARG A 4 -59.44 -27.90 -35.96
C ARG A 4 -58.35 -27.81 -34.89
N VAL A 5 -57.44 -28.78 -34.85
CA VAL A 5 -56.30 -28.76 -33.93
C VAL A 5 -55.24 -27.77 -34.44
N LYS A 6 -54.96 -26.73 -33.65
CA LYS A 6 -53.92 -25.73 -33.91
C LYS A 6 -52.55 -26.43 -33.74
N ARG A 7 -51.80 -26.60 -34.84
CA ARG A 7 -50.47 -27.24 -34.79
C ARG A 7 -49.56 -26.46 -33.83
N PRO A 8 -48.82 -27.13 -32.92
CA PRO A 8 -47.99 -26.43 -31.95
C PRO A 8 -46.86 -25.68 -32.67
N SER A 9 -46.55 -24.47 -32.18
CA SER A 9 -45.57 -23.57 -32.79
C SER A 9 -44.15 -24.07 -32.53
N ILE A 10 -43.67 -24.98 -33.38
CA ILE A 10 -42.28 -25.46 -33.38
C ILE A 10 -41.31 -24.29 -33.64
N LEU A 11 -41.74 -23.32 -34.46
CA LEU A 11 -40.98 -22.10 -34.74
C LEU A 11 -40.69 -21.29 -33.47
N LEU A 12 -41.67 -21.16 -32.57
CA LEU A 12 -41.48 -20.45 -31.30
C LEU A 12 -40.48 -21.18 -30.38
N LYS A 13 -40.48 -22.51 -30.39
CA LYS A 13 -39.53 -23.31 -29.61
C LYS A 13 -38.11 -23.19 -30.17
N LEU A 14 -37.98 -23.19 -31.49
CA LEU A 14 -36.71 -23.01 -32.19
C LEU A 14 -36.12 -21.62 -31.96
N SER A 15 -36.94 -20.56 -32.07
CA SER A 15 -36.48 -19.20 -31.81
C SER A 15 -36.04 -19.01 -30.35
N MET A 16 -36.77 -19.61 -29.41
CA MET A 16 -36.43 -19.56 -27.99
C MET A 16 -35.12 -20.32 -27.71
N THR A 17 -34.92 -21.49 -28.31
CA THR A 17 -33.69 -22.28 -28.14
C THR A 17 -32.49 -21.55 -28.74
N ALA A 18 -32.63 -21.01 -29.95
CA ALA A 18 -31.58 -20.23 -30.62
C ALA A 18 -31.22 -18.97 -29.83
N GLY A 19 -32.22 -18.27 -29.27
CA GLY A 19 -32.00 -17.10 -28.41
C GLY A 19 -31.23 -17.45 -27.13
N LEU A 20 -31.55 -18.57 -26.49
CA LEU A 20 -30.84 -19.04 -25.30
C LEU A 20 -29.38 -19.37 -25.60
N LEU A 21 -29.13 -20.05 -26.73
CA LEU A 21 -27.78 -20.39 -27.20
C LEU A 21 -26.94 -19.14 -27.50
N ALA A 22 -27.54 -18.14 -28.16
CA ALA A 22 -26.88 -16.87 -28.42
C ALA A 22 -26.56 -16.10 -27.12
N PHE A 23 -27.49 -16.12 -26.16
CA PHE A 23 -27.28 -15.50 -24.85
C PHE A 23 -26.14 -16.17 -24.06
N GLN A 24 -26.08 -17.51 -24.05
CA GLN A 24 -24.99 -18.25 -23.44
C GLN A 24 -23.63 -17.95 -24.11
N GLY A 25 -23.60 -17.87 -25.44
CA GLY A 25 -22.40 -17.49 -26.19
C GLY A 25 -21.93 -16.06 -25.88
N TYR A 26 -22.87 -15.11 -25.80
CA TYR A 26 -22.60 -13.73 -25.42
C TYR A 26 -22.01 -13.62 -24.01
N LEU A 27 -22.61 -14.31 -23.03
CA LEU A 27 -22.08 -14.37 -21.67
C LEU A 27 -20.69 -15.00 -21.64
N GLY A 28 -20.46 -16.11 -22.34
CA GLY A 28 -19.15 -16.75 -22.43
C GLY A 28 -18.07 -15.83 -23.02
N TYR A 29 -18.39 -15.10 -24.10
CA TYR A 29 -17.50 -14.11 -24.70
C TYR A 29 -17.17 -12.95 -23.74
N HIS A 30 -18.19 -12.47 -23.01
CA HIS A 30 -18.03 -11.42 -22.02
C HIS A 30 -17.26 -11.84 -20.77
N VAL A 31 -17.24 -13.13 -20.41
CA VAL A 31 -16.38 -13.63 -19.33
C VAL A 31 -14.90 -13.53 -19.70
N VAL A 32 -14.56 -13.75 -20.98
CA VAL A 32 -13.17 -13.64 -21.46
C VAL A 32 -12.75 -12.18 -21.66
N THR A 33 -13.68 -11.32 -22.11
CA THR A 33 -13.41 -9.90 -22.43
C THR A 33 -13.68 -8.95 -21.25
N GLY A 34 -14.31 -9.43 -20.18
CA GLY A 34 -14.69 -8.62 -19.03
C GLY A 34 -13.49 -8.19 -18.18
N ALA A 35 -13.69 -7.17 -17.35
CA ALA A 35 -12.67 -6.60 -16.46
C ALA A 35 -12.04 -7.59 -15.46
N PHE A 36 -12.57 -8.82 -15.35
CA PHE A 36 -12.05 -9.93 -14.54
C PHE A 36 -11.48 -11.08 -15.40
N GLY A 37 -11.18 -10.82 -16.66
CA GLY A 37 -10.51 -11.78 -17.54
C GLY A 37 -9.16 -12.22 -16.98
N ILE A 38 -8.66 -13.36 -17.46
CA ILE A 38 -7.41 -13.97 -16.97
C ILE A 38 -6.22 -12.98 -17.06
N ASP A 39 -6.22 -12.12 -18.07
CA ASP A 39 -5.15 -11.14 -18.28
C ASP A 39 -5.22 -9.96 -17.31
N SER A 40 -6.42 -9.43 -17.02
CA SER A 40 -6.57 -8.35 -16.04
C SER A 40 -6.27 -8.83 -14.61
N GLN A 41 -6.56 -10.09 -14.31
CA GLN A 41 -6.18 -10.69 -13.03
C GLN A 41 -4.66 -10.69 -12.84
N ARG A 42 -3.88 -10.97 -13.90
CA ARG A 42 -2.42 -10.97 -13.82
C ARG A 42 -1.85 -9.57 -13.60
N GLU A 43 -2.37 -8.59 -14.31
CA GLU A 43 -1.97 -7.19 -14.14
C GLU A 43 -2.29 -6.69 -12.73
N MET A 44 -3.48 -7.00 -12.22
CA MET A 44 -3.91 -6.63 -10.88
C MET A 44 -3.07 -7.31 -9.79
N LEU A 45 -2.72 -8.59 -9.97
CA LEU A 45 -1.79 -9.28 -9.07
C LEU A 45 -0.39 -8.66 -9.09
N ALA A 46 0.12 -8.30 -10.27
CA ALA A 46 1.40 -7.61 -10.37
C ALA A 46 1.37 -6.25 -9.66
N GLU A 47 0.30 -5.48 -9.84
CA GLU A 47 0.12 -4.20 -9.15
C GLU A 47 0.07 -4.37 -7.61
N ILE A 48 -0.63 -5.40 -7.12
CA ILE A 48 -0.65 -5.73 -5.68
C ILE A 48 0.77 -5.98 -5.17
N THR A 49 1.57 -6.78 -5.87
CA THR A 49 2.96 -7.08 -5.43
C THR A 49 3.83 -5.82 -5.39
N ILE A 50 3.66 -4.90 -6.35
CA ILE A 50 4.39 -3.63 -6.38
C ILE A 50 3.97 -2.74 -5.20
N LEU A 51 2.67 -2.65 -4.94
CA LEU A 51 2.12 -1.86 -3.84
C LEU A 51 2.55 -2.40 -2.46
N GLU A 52 2.57 -3.72 -2.30
CA GLU A 52 3.06 -4.38 -1.08
C GLU A 52 4.54 -4.09 -0.84
N ALA A 53 5.37 -4.19 -1.88
CA ALA A 53 6.80 -3.86 -1.76
C ALA A 53 7.01 -2.38 -1.37
N ARG A 54 6.23 -1.47 -1.97
CA ARG A 54 6.30 -0.03 -1.63
C ARG A 54 5.83 0.24 -0.21
N ARG A 55 4.77 -0.46 0.25
CA ARG A 55 4.30 -0.38 1.63
C ARG A 55 5.39 -0.82 2.60
N ALA A 56 6.02 -1.97 2.36
CA ALA A 56 7.09 -2.49 3.22
C ALA A 56 8.29 -1.53 3.32
N ALA A 57 8.67 -0.90 2.20
CA ALA A 57 9.73 0.11 2.18
C ALA A 57 9.37 1.34 3.03
N LEU A 58 8.14 1.85 2.90
CA LEU A 58 7.66 2.98 3.70
C LEU A 58 7.54 2.64 5.19
N GLU A 59 7.10 1.43 5.52
CA GLU A 59 6.98 0.96 6.90
C GLU A 59 8.36 0.89 7.58
N THR A 60 9.38 0.46 6.85
CA THR A 60 10.78 0.49 7.30
C THR A 60 11.27 1.93 7.55
N GLU A 61 10.91 2.87 6.67
CA GLU A 61 11.27 4.28 6.83
C GLU A 61 10.58 4.89 8.06
N ILE A 62 9.30 4.60 8.26
CA ILE A 62 8.54 5.03 9.45
C ILE A 62 9.19 4.49 10.72
N GLU A 63 9.53 3.19 10.78
CA GLU A 63 10.18 2.59 11.95
C GLU A 63 11.52 3.29 12.27
N SER A 64 12.29 3.63 11.23
CA SER A 64 13.56 4.35 11.41
C SER A 64 13.35 5.76 12.01
N TYR A 65 12.29 6.46 11.61
CA TYR A 65 11.95 7.77 12.17
C TYR A 65 11.39 7.66 13.58
N GLU A 66 10.53 6.68 13.84
CA GLU A 66 10.01 6.41 15.18
C GLU A 66 11.14 6.11 16.16
N HIS A 67 12.13 5.32 15.76
CA HIS A 67 13.33 5.07 16.56
C HIS A 67 14.09 6.37 16.85
N ARG A 68 14.30 7.21 15.84
CA ARG A 68 14.98 8.51 16.01
C ARG A 68 14.19 9.45 16.92
N ILE A 69 12.88 9.53 16.76
CA ILE A 69 12.00 10.35 17.61
C ILE A 69 12.05 9.85 19.05
N ALA A 70 12.06 8.54 19.27
CA ALA A 70 12.19 7.96 20.60
C ALA A 70 13.52 8.35 21.29
N LEU A 71 14.61 8.51 20.52
CA LEU A 71 15.88 9.05 21.02
C LEU A 71 15.81 10.54 21.36
N PHE A 72 14.88 11.29 20.78
CA PHE A 72 14.70 12.73 21.03
C PHE A 72 13.60 13.05 22.06
N ASP A 73 12.91 12.06 22.64
CA ASP A 73 11.84 12.30 23.61
C ASP A 73 12.41 12.94 24.92
N PRO A 74 12.10 14.21 25.21
CA PRO A 74 12.61 14.94 26.38
C PRO A 74 12.11 14.38 27.72
N ARG A 75 11.08 13.53 27.72
CA ARG A 75 10.61 12.86 28.95
C ARG A 75 11.53 11.71 29.37
N ARG A 76 12.46 11.30 28.50
CA ARG A 76 13.58 10.38 28.76
C ARG A 76 14.95 11.02 28.61
N LEU A 77 15.02 12.21 28.00
CA LEU A 77 16.27 12.97 27.85
C LEU A 77 16.57 13.71 29.16
N ASP A 78 17.68 13.34 29.81
CA ASP A 78 18.09 13.95 31.08
C ASP A 78 18.30 15.46 30.89
N PRO A 79 17.58 16.33 31.62
CA PRO A 79 17.76 17.78 31.54
C PRO A 79 19.22 18.21 31.74
N ASP A 80 20.03 17.46 32.48
CA ASP A 80 21.45 17.75 32.66
C ASP A 80 22.24 17.67 31.34
N ILE A 81 21.90 16.74 30.42
CA ILE A 81 22.57 16.63 29.11
C ILE A 81 22.27 17.85 28.23
N LEU A 82 21.05 18.39 28.31
CA LEU A 82 20.68 19.62 27.59
C LEU A 82 21.43 20.82 28.14
N THR A 83 21.58 20.89 29.46
CA THR A 83 22.36 21.95 30.12
C THR A 83 23.83 21.87 29.77
N GLU A 84 24.45 20.69 29.78
CA GLU A 84 25.84 20.51 29.35
C GLU A 84 26.04 20.88 27.87
N ARG A 85 25.11 20.50 26.99
CA ARG A 85 25.19 20.85 25.57
C ARG A 85 25.03 22.35 25.33
N ALA A 86 24.13 23.01 26.05
CA ALA A 86 23.98 24.46 26.01
C ALA A 86 25.23 25.17 26.56
N ARG A 87 25.80 24.64 27.66
CA ARG A 87 27.01 25.18 28.29
C ARG A 87 28.22 25.10 27.35
N ALA A 88 28.42 23.94 26.71
CA ALA A 88 29.47 23.72 25.72
C ALA A 88 29.32 24.61 24.48
N LEU A 89 28.09 24.85 24.00
CA LEU A 89 27.84 25.74 22.86
C LEU A 89 28.05 27.22 23.21
N LEU A 90 27.76 27.62 24.44
CA LEU A 90 27.91 28.99 24.93
C LEU A 90 29.32 29.29 25.48
N GLY A 91 30.21 28.29 25.50
CA GLY A 91 31.55 28.42 26.06
C GLY A 91 31.56 28.69 27.57
N LEU A 92 30.49 28.33 28.29
CA LEU A 92 30.50 28.37 29.74
C LEU A 92 31.26 27.15 30.27
N VAL A 93 32.00 27.35 31.35
CA VAL A 93 32.70 26.29 32.10
C VAL A 93 32.30 26.42 33.56
N HIS A 94 32.19 25.28 34.26
CA HIS A 94 31.92 25.29 35.69
C HIS A 94 33.13 25.90 36.41
N PRO A 95 32.95 26.66 37.52
CA PRO A 95 34.06 27.18 38.32
C PRO A 95 35.10 26.14 38.78
N ASP A 96 34.77 24.84 38.73
CA ASP A 96 35.65 23.73 39.12
C ASP A 96 36.31 23.03 37.90
N ASP A 97 36.06 23.49 36.67
CA ASP A 97 36.62 22.89 35.45
C ASP A 97 38.06 23.35 35.22
N ILE A 98 38.96 22.39 35.01
CA ILE A 98 40.39 22.63 34.76
C ILE A 98 40.59 22.88 33.25
N ILE A 99 40.87 24.13 32.87
CA ILE A 99 41.25 24.48 31.51
C ILE A 99 42.73 24.15 31.31
N ILE A 100 43.02 23.15 30.47
CA ILE A 100 44.38 22.85 30.01
C ILE A 100 44.59 23.63 28.71
N VAL A 101 45.30 24.76 28.81
CA VAL A 101 45.79 25.48 27.62
C VAL A 101 47.01 24.72 27.10
N PRO A 102 47.02 24.24 25.85
CA PRO A 102 48.23 23.67 25.26
C PRO A 102 49.34 24.72 25.28
N ASP A 103 50.53 24.31 25.69
CA ASP A 103 51.72 25.16 25.60
C ASP A 103 52.14 25.20 24.13
N ASP A 104 51.68 26.22 23.40
CA ASP A 104 52.14 26.51 22.04
C ASP A 104 53.58 27.03 22.15
N GLY A 105 54.53 26.11 22.30
CA GLY A 105 55.96 26.43 22.34
C GLY A 105 56.38 27.17 21.07
N ILE A 106 56.57 28.49 21.22
CA ILE A 106 57.43 29.33 20.37
C ILE A 106 58.60 29.79 21.23
#